data_AF-A0A9R0YT97-F1
#
_entry.id   AF-A0A9R0YT97-F1
#
_cell.length_a   1.000
_cell.length_b   1.000
_cell.length_c   1.000
_cell.angle_alpha   90.00
_cell.angle_beta   90.00
_cell.angle_gamma   90.00
#
_symmetry.space_group_name_H-M   'P 1'
#
loop_
_entity.id
_entity.type
_entity.pdbx_description
1 polymer ?
#
loop_
_entity_poly.entity_id
_entity_poly.type
_entity_poly.pdbx_seq_one_letter_code
_entity_poly.pdbx_strand_id
1 'polypeptide(L)'
;MSEFLELEARDGVRMTWNVIPGTKQDAASCVVPVSAIYTPLNPNPAIPVLPYAPLRCRICRSILNPFSVADFGSKMWLCPFCFQRNHFPQQYSAISQSNLPTELYPECCTVEYMATAETGPVSPPVFLFVVVTCMIEEEIGYLKSALAQAVELLPDQSLVGFITFGTYVQVHELGFGLLPKSHVFKGTKEIKKDQILEQMGFLTGKTKPTTGVITGARDGVSAESIDNI
;
A
#
# COMPACT_ATOMS: atom_id res chain seq x y z
N MET A 1 24.25 0.28 22.65
CA MET A 1 22.87 -0.28 22.69
C MET A 1 21.82 0.81 22.49
N SER A 2 21.93 1.97 23.15
CA SER A 2 21.04 3.13 22.91
C SER A 2 21.03 3.61 21.45
N GLU A 3 22.20 3.67 20.82
CA GLU A 3 22.36 4.14 19.43
C GLU A 3 21.53 3.35 18.40
N PHE A 4 21.39 2.03 18.54
CA PHE A 4 20.60 1.23 17.60
C PHE A 4 19.10 1.34 17.84
N LEU A 5 18.69 1.61 19.07
CA LEU A 5 17.29 1.89 19.40
C LEU A 5 16.86 3.26 18.86
N GLU A 6 17.77 4.24 18.85
CA GLU A 6 17.54 5.54 18.23
C GLU A 6 17.37 5.42 16.70
N LEU A 7 18.18 4.57 16.05
CA LEU A 7 18.01 4.26 14.62
C LEU A 7 16.67 3.56 14.33
N GLU A 8 16.29 2.58 15.16
CA GLU A 8 14.99 1.89 15.04
C GLU A 8 13.83 2.88 15.24
N ALA A 9 13.93 3.79 16.21
CA ALA A 9 12.91 4.81 16.46
C ALA A 9 12.79 5.80 15.29
N ARG A 10 13.90 6.18 14.67
CA ARG A 10 13.93 7.12 13.54
C ARG A 10 13.41 6.48 12.26
N ASP A 11 13.99 5.34 11.87
CA ASP A 11 13.82 4.77 10.53
C ASP A 11 12.88 3.54 10.51
N GLY A 12 12.47 3.03 11.68
CA GLY A 12 11.63 1.83 11.78
C GLY A 12 12.36 0.54 11.41
N VAL A 13 13.70 0.55 11.40
CA VAL A 13 14.54 -0.59 10.97
C VAL A 13 15.42 -1.07 12.12
N ARG A 14 15.38 -2.38 12.38
CA ARG A 14 16.34 -3.07 13.26
C ARG A 14 17.08 -4.17 12.51
N MET A 15 18.40 -4.04 12.44
CA MET A 15 19.26 -5.03 11.79
C MET A 15 19.76 -6.08 12.79
N THR A 16 19.95 -7.32 12.33
CA THR A 16 20.72 -8.34 13.09
C THR A 16 22.19 -7.97 13.19
N TRP A 17 22.73 -7.33 12.14
CA TRP A 17 24.10 -6.83 12.06
C TRP A 17 24.09 -5.40 11.48
N ASN A 18 24.55 -4.41 12.24
CA ASN A 18 24.73 -3.03 11.76
C ASN A 18 26.06 -2.81 11.02
N VAL A 19 26.93 -3.82 11.03
CA VAL A 19 28.13 -3.90 10.20
C VAL A 19 28.02 -5.20 9.41
N ILE A 20 27.86 -5.07 8.09
CA ILE A 20 27.63 -6.21 7.21
C ILE A 20 28.98 -6.89 6.91
N PRO A 21 29.05 -8.25 6.90
CA PRO A 21 30.24 -8.97 6.48
C PRO A 21 30.69 -8.57 5.07
N GLY A 22 31.96 -8.20 4.92
CA GLY A 22 32.51 -7.69 3.65
C GLY A 22 32.71 -8.76 2.58
N THR A 23 32.70 -10.04 2.95
CA THR A 23 32.89 -11.17 2.02
C THR A 23 31.81 -12.23 2.19
N LYS A 24 31.61 -13.03 1.14
CA LYS A 24 30.69 -14.18 1.18
C LYS A 24 31.12 -15.24 2.21
N GLN A 25 32.43 -15.41 2.43
CA GLN A 25 32.96 -16.37 3.38
C GLN A 25 32.63 -15.95 4.82
N ASP A 26 32.85 -14.68 5.15
CA ASP A 26 32.50 -14.14 6.47
C ASP A 26 30.99 -14.21 6.71
N ALA A 27 30.19 -13.89 5.70
CA ALA A 27 28.73 -14.02 5.77
C ALA A 27 28.29 -15.47 6.00
N ALA A 28 28.93 -16.45 5.35
CA ALA A 28 28.64 -17.88 5.53
C ALA A 28 29.05 -18.39 6.93
N SER A 29 30.02 -17.75 7.57
CA SER A 29 30.44 -18.06 8.94
C SER A 29 29.52 -17.47 10.01
N CYS A 30 28.68 -16.49 9.65
CA CYS A 30 27.73 -15.87 10.57
C CYS A 30 26.60 -16.85 10.90
N VAL A 31 26.47 -17.22 12.18
CA VAL A 31 25.38 -18.09 12.66
C VAL A 31 24.01 -17.43 12.47
N VAL A 32 23.95 -16.10 12.64
CA VAL A 32 22.75 -15.30 12.41
C VAL A 32 22.86 -14.63 11.03
N PRO A 33 21.85 -14.75 10.15
CA PRO A 33 21.90 -14.11 8.84
C PRO A 33 21.84 -12.58 8.95
N VAL A 34 22.35 -11.89 7.92
CA VAL A 34 22.07 -10.45 7.72
C VAL A 34 20.61 -10.30 7.39
N SER A 35 19.86 -9.64 8.27
CA SER A 35 18.40 -9.51 8.18
C SER A 35 17.94 -8.24 8.87
N ALA A 36 16.75 -7.77 8.48
CA ALA A 36 16.14 -6.57 9.02
C ALA A 36 14.72 -6.89 9.49
N ILE A 37 14.32 -6.31 10.62
CA ILE A 37 12.93 -6.13 11.00
C ILE A 37 12.58 -4.70 10.63
N TYR A 38 11.61 -4.53 9.74
CA TYR A 38 11.21 -3.24 9.20
C TYR A 38 9.74 -2.98 9.52
N THR A 39 9.45 -1.77 10.00
CA THR A 39 8.10 -1.25 10.26
C THR A 39 7.81 -0.12 9.26
N PRO A 40 7.23 -0.42 8.08
CA PRO A 40 7.07 0.57 7.03
C PRO A 40 6.18 1.75 7.39
N LEU A 41 5.16 1.50 8.23
CA LEU A 41 4.22 2.50 8.72
C LEU A 41 4.49 2.76 10.21
N ASN A 42 5.76 3.02 10.56
CA ASN A 42 6.15 3.34 11.93
C ASN A 42 5.53 4.69 12.32
N PRO A 43 4.67 4.77 13.36
CA PRO A 43 4.00 6.00 13.73
C PRO A 43 5.00 6.97 14.38
N ASN A 44 5.67 7.77 13.56
CA ASN A 44 6.64 8.77 13.99
C ASN A 44 6.27 10.16 13.40
N PRO A 45 5.78 11.10 14.22
CA PRO A 45 5.37 12.43 13.74
C PRO A 45 6.54 13.30 13.24
N ALA A 46 7.79 12.88 13.48
CA ALA A 46 8.97 13.57 12.95
C ALA A 46 9.27 13.21 11.48
N ILE A 47 8.65 12.16 10.92
CA ILE A 47 8.81 11.79 9.51
C ILE A 47 8.13 12.87 8.65
N PRO A 48 8.86 13.55 7.74
CA PRO A 48 8.27 14.59 6.91
C PRO A 48 7.41 13.98 5.81
N VAL A 49 6.24 14.60 5.57
CA VAL A 49 5.36 14.31 4.44
C VAL A 49 5.61 15.33 3.34
N LEU A 50 6.15 14.88 2.21
CA LEU A 50 6.52 15.69 1.07
C LEU A 50 5.31 15.88 0.13
N PRO A 51 4.91 17.11 -0.21
CA PRO A 51 3.68 17.40 -0.96
C PRO A 51 3.85 17.23 -2.48
N TYR A 52 4.79 16.40 -2.91
CA TYR A 52 5.16 16.20 -4.31
C TYR A 52 5.53 14.75 -4.57
N ALA A 53 5.66 14.38 -5.85
CA ALA A 53 6.04 13.02 -6.25
C ALA A 53 7.55 12.77 -6.05
N PRO A 54 7.95 11.52 -5.73
CA PRO A 54 9.36 11.17 -5.58
C PRO A 54 10.14 11.28 -6.89
N LEU A 55 11.34 11.85 -6.83
CA LEU A 55 12.26 11.84 -7.97
C LEU A 55 12.91 10.46 -8.12
N ARG A 56 12.73 9.82 -9.29
CA ARG A 56 13.21 8.46 -9.54
C ARG A 56 14.40 8.43 -10.49
N CYS A 57 15.31 7.48 -10.28
CA CYS A 57 16.37 7.15 -11.21
C CYS A 57 15.77 6.68 -12.54
N ARG A 58 16.29 7.16 -13.68
CA ARG A 58 15.78 6.82 -15.01
C ARG A 58 16.01 5.36 -15.43
N ILE A 59 16.95 4.66 -14.77
CA ILE A 59 17.31 3.27 -15.08
C ILE A 59 16.73 2.31 -14.04
N CYS A 60 17.19 2.38 -12.79
CA CYS A 60 16.80 1.41 -11.75
C CYS A 60 15.55 1.81 -10.96
N ARG A 61 14.95 2.98 -11.26
CA ARG A 61 13.74 3.52 -10.60
C ARG A 61 13.85 3.80 -9.10
N SER A 62 15.00 3.57 -8.47
CA SER A 62 15.28 3.97 -7.08
C SER A 62 15.01 5.46 -6.87
N ILE A 63 14.54 5.81 -5.67
CA ILE A 63 14.15 7.18 -5.30
C ILE A 63 15.38 7.97 -4.86
N LEU A 64 15.41 9.26 -5.20
CA LEU A 64 16.37 10.24 -4.67
C LEU A 64 16.34 10.20 -3.14
N ASN A 65 17.51 10.07 -2.52
CA ASN A 65 17.65 9.92 -1.09
C ASN A 65 18.98 10.55 -0.63
N PRO A 66 19.23 10.69 0.68
CA PRO A 66 20.41 11.40 1.19
C PRO A 66 21.76 10.80 0.80
N PHE A 67 21.79 9.54 0.34
CA PHE A 67 23.01 8.88 -0.15
C PHE A 67 23.31 9.15 -1.63
N SER A 68 22.44 9.90 -2.32
CA SER A 68 22.68 10.36 -3.69
C SER A 68 23.73 11.47 -3.73
N VAL A 69 24.64 11.42 -4.70
CA VAL A 69 25.64 12.50 -4.87
C VAL A 69 25.07 13.55 -5.81
N ALA A 70 24.73 14.72 -5.28
CA ALA A 70 24.23 15.86 -6.04
C ALA A 70 25.37 16.74 -6.58
N ASP A 71 25.31 17.07 -7.87
CA ASP A 71 26.13 18.08 -8.52
C ASP A 71 25.25 19.29 -8.86
N PHE A 72 25.38 20.35 -8.05
CA PHE A 72 24.58 21.57 -8.18
C PHE A 72 25.00 22.42 -9.39
N GLY A 73 26.24 22.30 -9.86
CA GLY A 73 26.73 23.07 -11.00
C GLY A 73 26.09 22.58 -12.30
N SER A 74 26.05 21.27 -12.48
CA SER A 74 25.44 20.64 -13.66
C SER A 74 23.97 20.25 -13.48
N LYS A 75 23.40 20.49 -12.29
CA LYS A 75 22.02 20.13 -11.90
C LYS A 75 21.73 18.65 -12.17
N MET A 76 22.62 17.80 -11.68
CA MET A 76 22.52 16.35 -11.81
C MET A 76 22.73 15.65 -10.46
N TRP A 77 22.31 14.39 -10.37
CA TRP A 77 22.59 13.52 -9.23
C TRP A 77 23.00 12.12 -9.68
N LEU A 78 23.87 11.47 -8.91
CA LEU A 78 24.21 10.06 -9.09
C LEU A 78 23.36 9.19 -8.17
N CYS A 79 22.72 8.17 -8.76
CA CYS A 79 21.99 7.16 -8.01
C CYS A 79 22.96 6.29 -7.19
N PRO A 80 22.74 6.09 -5.88
CA PRO A 80 23.64 5.28 -5.04
C PRO A 80 23.58 3.78 -5.35
N PHE A 81 22.56 3.31 -6.08
CA PHE A 81 22.38 1.89 -6.39
C PHE A 81 23.01 1.48 -7.71
N CYS A 82 22.76 2.24 -8.79
CA CYS A 82 23.23 1.90 -10.14
C CYS A 82 24.26 2.88 -10.71
N PHE A 83 24.65 3.91 -9.95
CA PHE A 83 25.58 4.96 -10.36
C PHE A 83 25.17 5.74 -11.61
N GLN A 84 23.90 5.64 -12.02
CA GLN A 84 23.37 6.41 -13.13
C GLN A 84 23.34 7.90 -12.78
N ARG A 85 23.86 8.72 -13.69
CA ARG A 85 23.68 10.18 -13.67
C ARG A 85 22.28 10.55 -14.16
N ASN A 86 21.53 11.27 -13.33
CA ASN A 86 20.18 11.73 -13.60
C ASN A 86 20.14 13.26 -13.56
N HIS A 87 19.30 13.88 -14.39
CA HIS A 87 19.06 15.32 -14.32
C HIS A 87 18.02 15.64 -13.26
N PHE A 88 18.22 16.74 -12.53
CA PHE A 88 17.16 17.33 -11.73
C PHE A 88 16.09 17.93 -12.65
N PRO A 89 14.79 17.76 -12.33
CA PRO A 89 13.72 18.39 -13.10
C PRO A 89 13.68 19.91 -12.85
N GLN A 90 12.93 20.64 -13.67
CA GLN A 90 12.89 22.11 -13.61
C GLN A 90 12.44 22.67 -12.24
N GLN A 91 11.60 21.93 -11.52
CA GLN A 91 11.18 22.25 -10.15
C GLN A 91 12.37 22.39 -9.17
N TYR A 92 13.48 21.71 -9.47
CA TYR A 92 14.71 21.71 -8.68
C TYR A 92 15.74 22.71 -9.23
N SER A 93 15.35 23.62 -10.13
CA SER A 93 16.27 24.60 -10.74
C SER A 93 17.03 25.43 -9.70
N ALA A 94 16.41 25.77 -8.58
CA ALA A 94 17.00 26.53 -7.47
C ALA A 94 17.86 25.68 -6.52
N ILE A 95 18.05 24.38 -6.76
CA ILE A 95 18.81 23.49 -5.86
C ILE A 95 20.26 23.97 -5.68
N SER A 96 20.72 24.04 -4.44
CA SER A 96 22.09 24.39 -4.09
C SER A 96 22.46 23.78 -2.74
N GLN A 97 23.71 23.91 -2.32
CA GLN A 97 24.14 23.46 -0.99
C GLN A 97 23.37 24.15 0.16
N SER A 98 22.89 25.38 -0.05
CA SER A 98 22.09 26.14 0.92
C SER A 98 20.57 25.98 0.73
N ASN A 99 20.15 25.27 -0.32
CA ASN A 99 18.74 25.07 -0.69
C ASN A 99 18.54 23.63 -1.15
N LEU A 100 18.62 22.71 -0.20
CA LEU A 100 18.43 21.29 -0.42
C LEU A 100 16.95 20.92 -0.29
N PRO A 101 16.43 20.03 -1.16
CA PRO A 101 15.14 19.38 -0.94
C PRO A 101 15.20 18.46 0.28
N THR A 102 14.07 18.23 0.93
CA THR A 102 14.02 17.53 2.22
C THR A 102 14.58 16.12 2.16
N GLU A 103 14.34 15.38 1.08
CA GLU A 103 14.83 14.02 0.86
C GLU A 103 16.36 13.92 0.64
N LEU A 104 17.09 15.04 0.65
CA LEU A 104 18.55 15.07 0.62
C LEU A 104 19.18 15.44 1.97
N TYR A 105 18.38 15.78 2.99
CA TYR A 105 18.93 15.97 4.34
C TYR A 105 19.38 14.63 4.94
N PRO A 106 20.59 14.51 5.49
CA PRO A 106 21.10 13.27 6.09
C PRO A 106 20.22 12.69 7.20
N GLU A 107 19.49 13.55 7.91
CA GLU A 107 18.52 13.18 8.95
C GLU A 107 17.18 12.64 8.40
N CYS A 108 16.89 12.89 7.12
CA CYS A 108 15.65 12.50 6.44
C CYS A 108 15.83 11.22 5.61
N CYS A 109 16.35 10.16 6.21
CA CYS A 109 16.46 8.84 5.57
C CYS A 109 15.10 8.17 5.33
N THR A 110 14.10 8.56 6.12
CA THR A 110 12.71 8.10 6.00
C THR A 110 11.83 9.33 5.78
N VAL A 111 11.08 9.32 4.68
CA VAL A 111 10.13 10.37 4.29
C VAL A 111 8.89 9.71 3.70
N GLU A 112 7.75 10.39 3.78
CA GLU A 112 6.52 10.00 3.10
C GLU A 112 6.26 10.95 1.93
N TYR A 113 5.76 10.43 0.82
CA TYR A 113 5.33 11.25 -0.31
C TYR A 113 3.81 11.25 -0.38
N MET A 114 3.22 12.44 -0.48
CA MET A 114 1.78 12.56 -0.64
C MET A 114 1.35 11.95 -1.99
N ALA A 115 0.26 11.20 -1.96
CA ALA A 115 -0.35 10.68 -3.17
C ALA A 115 -0.72 11.83 -4.13
N THR A 116 -0.19 11.80 -5.35
CA THR A 116 -0.54 12.76 -6.40
C THR A 116 -1.65 12.17 -7.28
N ALA A 117 -2.30 13.00 -8.11
CA ALA A 117 -3.28 12.52 -9.10
C ALA A 117 -2.71 11.41 -10.02
N GLU A 118 -1.39 11.36 -10.20
CA GLU A 118 -0.69 10.33 -10.98
C GLU A 118 -0.66 8.96 -10.28
N THR A 119 -0.87 8.90 -8.95
CA THR A 119 -0.93 7.64 -8.17
C THR A 119 -2.28 6.90 -8.29
N GLY A 120 -3.21 7.49 -9.03
CA GLY A 120 -4.53 6.94 -9.37
C GLY A 120 -5.66 7.51 -8.50
N PRO A 121 -6.93 7.27 -8.90
CA PRO A 121 -8.08 7.72 -8.12
C PRO A 121 -8.06 7.08 -6.73
N VAL A 122 -8.37 7.89 -5.71
CA VAL A 122 -8.61 7.39 -4.35
C VAL A 122 -9.93 6.64 -4.38
N SER A 123 -9.87 5.32 -4.50
CA SER A 123 -11.05 4.48 -4.30
C SER A 123 -11.44 4.50 -2.83
N PRO A 124 -12.73 4.64 -2.50
CA PRO A 124 -13.17 4.55 -1.12
C PRO A 124 -12.82 3.18 -0.53
N PRO A 125 -12.55 3.10 0.79
CA PRO A 125 -12.33 1.82 1.45
C PRO A 125 -13.60 0.96 1.38
N VAL A 126 -13.42 -0.35 1.27
CA VAL A 126 -14.51 -1.32 1.17
C VAL A 126 -14.50 -2.22 2.40
N PHE A 127 -15.62 -2.27 3.12
CA PHE A 127 -15.82 -3.14 4.27
C PHE A 127 -16.94 -4.13 3.98
N LEU A 128 -16.60 -5.41 3.95
CA LEU A 128 -17.56 -6.49 3.75
C LEU A 128 -17.73 -7.26 5.05
N PHE A 129 -18.87 -7.08 5.71
CA PHE A 129 -19.19 -7.83 6.92
C PHE A 129 -19.77 -9.19 6.53
N VAL A 130 -19.10 -10.26 6.95
CA VAL A 130 -19.52 -11.65 6.70
C VAL A 130 -19.84 -12.30 8.04
N VAL A 131 -21.13 -12.50 8.29
CA VAL A 131 -21.68 -12.79 9.62
C VAL A 131 -22.32 -14.17 9.67
N VAL A 132 -21.88 -15.00 10.61
CA VAL A 132 -22.54 -16.27 10.90
C VAL A 132 -23.82 -16.03 11.71
N THR A 133 -24.91 -16.73 11.36
CA THR A 133 -26.19 -16.65 12.09
C THR A 133 -26.49 -17.88 12.92
N CYS A 134 -25.63 -18.90 12.87
CA CYS A 134 -25.73 -20.13 13.67
C CYS A 134 -25.20 -19.91 15.10
N MET A 135 -25.77 -18.94 15.82
CA MET A 135 -25.40 -18.57 17.18
C MET A 135 -26.64 -18.44 18.06
N ILE A 136 -26.47 -18.47 19.38
CA ILE A 136 -27.58 -18.24 20.31
C ILE A 136 -28.02 -16.76 20.30
N GLU A 137 -29.24 -16.49 20.76
CA GLU A 137 -29.86 -15.17 20.71
C GLU A 137 -29.07 -14.09 21.50
N GLU A 138 -28.42 -14.49 22.58
CA GLU A 138 -27.61 -13.55 23.37
C GLU A 138 -26.37 -13.10 22.58
N GLU A 139 -25.65 -14.04 21.97
CA GLU A 139 -24.45 -13.77 21.18
C GLU A 139 -24.77 -12.94 19.93
N ILE A 140 -25.88 -13.22 19.24
CA ILE A 140 -26.29 -12.41 18.09
C ILE A 140 -26.67 -10.98 18.53
N GLY A 141 -27.19 -10.81 19.75
CA GLY A 141 -27.44 -9.50 20.36
C GLY A 141 -26.15 -8.70 20.56
N TYR A 142 -25.12 -9.32 21.16
CA TYR A 142 -23.81 -8.68 21.30
C TYR A 142 -23.16 -8.37 19.94
N LEU A 143 -23.24 -9.31 18.99
CA LEU A 143 -22.68 -9.13 17.64
C LEU A 143 -23.34 -7.97 16.90
N LYS A 144 -24.68 -7.85 16.96
CA LYS A 144 -25.40 -6.70 16.38
C LYS A 144 -24.91 -5.38 16.96
N SER A 145 -24.70 -5.33 18.28
CA SER A 145 -24.21 -4.13 18.97
C SER A 145 -22.78 -3.77 18.53
N ALA A 146 -21.91 -4.77 18.41
CA ALA A 146 -20.54 -4.57 17.93
C ALA A 146 -20.49 -4.13 16.46
N LEU A 147 -21.33 -4.71 15.60
CA LEU A 147 -21.45 -4.32 14.19
C LEU A 147 -21.96 -2.88 14.04
N ALA A 148 -22.95 -2.48 14.84
CA ALA A 148 -23.45 -1.11 14.86
C ALA A 148 -22.33 -0.11 15.21
N GLN A 149 -21.57 -0.38 16.27
CA GLN A 149 -20.41 0.44 16.65
C GLN A 149 -19.34 0.46 15.56
N ALA A 150 -19.04 -0.68 14.93
CA ALA A 150 -18.05 -0.74 13.85
C ALA A 150 -18.47 0.12 12.66
N VAL A 151 -19.77 0.14 12.30
CA VAL A 151 -20.30 0.98 11.22
C VAL A 151 -20.17 2.47 11.53
N GLU A 152 -20.38 2.89 12.79
CA GLU A 152 -20.21 4.28 13.22
C GLU A 152 -18.75 4.78 13.14
N LEU A 153 -17.77 3.87 13.16
CA LEU A 153 -16.35 4.19 13.06
C LEU A 153 -15.84 4.22 11.60
N LEU A 154 -16.67 3.85 10.63
CA LEU A 154 -16.25 3.84 9.22
C LEU A 154 -16.14 5.26 8.67
N PRO A 155 -15.16 5.55 7.80
CA PRO A 155 -15.12 6.81 7.06
C PRO A 155 -16.40 7.02 6.22
N ASP A 156 -16.88 8.26 6.07
CA ASP A 156 -18.16 8.60 5.41
C ASP A 156 -18.32 8.04 3.99
N GLN A 157 -17.24 7.98 3.21
CA GLN A 157 -17.28 7.51 1.82
C GLN A 157 -17.09 6.00 1.68
N SER A 158 -17.02 5.25 2.78
CA SER A 158 -16.79 3.80 2.76
C SER A 158 -17.91 3.06 2.05
N LEU A 159 -17.54 2.07 1.22
CA LEU A 159 -18.49 1.14 0.66
C LEU A 159 -18.68 -0.03 1.64
N VAL A 160 -19.92 -0.26 2.04
CA VAL A 160 -20.26 -1.35 2.97
C VAL A 160 -21.04 -2.43 2.23
N GLY A 161 -20.64 -3.68 2.43
CA GLY A 161 -21.38 -4.86 2.04
C GLY A 161 -21.73 -5.71 3.25
N PHE A 162 -22.84 -6.45 3.15
CA PHE A 162 -23.30 -7.33 4.22
C PHE A 162 -23.66 -8.71 3.68
N ILE A 163 -23.09 -9.75 4.28
CA ILE A 163 -23.36 -11.15 3.96
C ILE A 163 -23.68 -11.86 5.27
N THR A 164 -24.80 -12.58 5.32
CA THR A 164 -25.10 -13.50 6.42
C THR A 164 -24.99 -14.94 5.95
N PHE A 165 -24.58 -15.85 6.82
CA PHE A 165 -24.52 -17.26 6.47
C PHE A 165 -24.88 -18.20 7.62
N GLY A 166 -25.50 -19.30 7.24
CA GLY A 166 -25.74 -20.49 8.05
C GLY A 166 -25.75 -21.70 7.12
N THR A 167 -26.87 -22.41 7.01
CA THR A 167 -27.07 -23.45 5.96
C THR A 167 -27.01 -22.86 4.54
N TYR A 168 -27.44 -21.61 4.39
CA TYR A 168 -27.40 -20.84 3.15
C TYR A 168 -26.58 -19.57 3.35
N VAL A 169 -26.02 -19.05 2.27
CA VAL A 169 -25.33 -17.76 2.24
C VAL A 169 -26.27 -16.73 1.62
N GLN A 170 -26.45 -15.59 2.28
CA GLN A 170 -27.30 -14.51 1.81
C GLN A 170 -26.44 -13.27 1.59
N VAL A 171 -26.40 -12.78 0.36
CA VAL A 171 -25.77 -11.51 0.00
C VAL A 171 -26.85 -10.44 -0.02
N HIS A 172 -26.76 -9.46 0.88
CA HIS A 172 -27.80 -8.46 1.09
C HIS A 172 -27.61 -7.27 0.14
N GLU A 173 -28.69 -6.87 -0.52
CA GLU A 173 -28.74 -5.67 -1.36
C GLU A 173 -29.16 -4.48 -0.49
N LEU A 174 -28.18 -3.65 -0.15
CA LEU A 174 -28.37 -2.49 0.72
C LEU A 174 -28.93 -1.29 -0.08
N GLY A 175 -29.59 -0.36 0.62
CA GLY A 175 -30.18 0.84 0.01
C GLY A 175 -31.66 0.74 -0.36
N PHE A 176 -32.29 -0.42 -0.20
CA PHE A 176 -33.72 -0.65 -0.45
C PHE A 176 -34.51 -0.81 0.86
N GLY A 177 -34.63 0.27 1.65
CA GLY A 177 -35.22 0.22 3.00
C GLY A 177 -36.68 -0.26 3.06
N LEU A 178 -37.46 -0.08 1.99
CA LEU A 178 -38.86 -0.53 1.92
C LEU A 178 -39.01 -1.99 1.47
N LEU A 179 -38.00 -2.53 0.79
CA LEU A 179 -38.04 -3.87 0.21
C LEU A 179 -36.65 -4.50 0.31
N PRO A 180 -36.31 -5.13 1.44
CA PRO A 180 -35.02 -5.78 1.60
C PRO A 180 -34.89 -6.92 0.59
N LYS A 181 -33.82 -6.88 -0.22
CA LYS A 181 -33.53 -7.88 -1.24
C LYS A 181 -32.22 -8.57 -0.90
N SER A 182 -32.16 -9.88 -1.15
CA SER A 182 -30.95 -10.67 -0.94
C SER A 182 -30.82 -11.77 -1.99
N HIS A 183 -29.59 -12.05 -2.41
CA HIS A 183 -29.26 -13.20 -3.24
C HIS A 183 -28.88 -14.37 -2.35
N VAL A 184 -29.56 -15.51 -2.52
CA VAL A 184 -29.38 -16.69 -1.67
C VAL A 184 -28.62 -17.78 -2.43
N PHE A 185 -27.55 -18.26 -1.83
CA PHE A 185 -26.70 -19.31 -2.37
C PHE A 185 -26.69 -20.51 -1.42
N LYS A 186 -26.63 -21.72 -1.99
CA LYS A 186 -26.57 -22.96 -1.21
C LYS A 186 -25.15 -23.14 -0.66
N GLY A 187 -24.99 -23.19 0.66
CA GLY A 187 -23.66 -23.29 1.30
C GLY A 187 -22.89 -24.57 0.97
N THR A 188 -23.58 -25.63 0.53
CA THR A 188 -22.95 -26.90 0.13
C THR A 188 -22.46 -26.93 -1.32
N LYS A 189 -22.71 -25.88 -2.11
CA LYS A 189 -22.34 -25.84 -3.53
C LYS A 189 -21.29 -24.76 -3.72
N GLU A 190 -20.12 -25.16 -4.23
CA GLU A 190 -19.11 -24.21 -4.66
C GLU A 190 -19.59 -23.48 -5.92
N ILE A 191 -19.44 -22.15 -5.95
CA ILE A 191 -19.88 -21.29 -7.04
C ILE A 191 -18.69 -20.48 -7.53
N LYS A 192 -18.42 -20.53 -8.83
CA LYS A 192 -17.30 -19.81 -9.44
C LYS A 192 -17.64 -18.32 -9.58
N LYS A 193 -16.59 -17.48 -9.60
CA LYS A 193 -16.70 -16.02 -9.80
C LYS A 193 -17.68 -15.62 -10.93
N ASP A 194 -17.55 -16.23 -12.10
CA ASP A 194 -18.38 -15.86 -13.26
C ASP A 194 -19.86 -16.17 -13.03
N GLN A 195 -20.17 -17.29 -12.37
CA GLN A 195 -21.53 -17.66 -12.01
C GLN A 195 -22.12 -16.71 -10.97
N ILE A 196 -21.31 -16.25 -10.01
CA ILE A 196 -21.73 -15.23 -9.02
C ILE A 196 -22.05 -13.92 -9.75
N LEU A 197 -21.19 -13.47 -10.67
CA LEU A 197 -21.40 -12.24 -11.43
C LEU A 197 -22.67 -12.29 -12.29
N GLU A 198 -22.94 -13.44 -12.91
CA GLU A 198 -24.15 -13.68 -13.69
C GLU A 198 -25.39 -13.69 -12.78
N GLN A 199 -25.37 -14.46 -11.68
CA GLN A 199 -26.51 -14.60 -10.75
C GLN A 199 -26.83 -13.32 -9.98
N MET A 200 -25.84 -12.47 -9.73
CA MET A 200 -26.03 -11.16 -9.08
C MET A 200 -26.29 -10.03 -10.09
N GLY A 201 -26.27 -10.30 -11.40
CA GLY A 201 -26.61 -9.30 -12.43
C GLY A 201 -25.59 -8.16 -12.58
N PHE A 202 -24.36 -8.31 -12.08
CA PHE A 202 -23.34 -7.25 -12.13
C PHE A 202 -22.93 -6.84 -13.56
N LEU A 203 -23.21 -7.68 -14.57
CA LEU A 203 -22.78 -7.50 -15.96
C LEU A 203 -23.94 -7.38 -16.96
N THR A 204 -25.20 -7.37 -16.52
CA THR A 204 -26.34 -7.18 -17.43
C THR A 204 -26.43 -5.70 -17.80
N GLY A 205 -25.85 -5.31 -18.94
CA GLY A 205 -25.99 -3.99 -19.55
C GLY A 205 -24.81 -3.03 -19.43
N LYS A 206 -23.69 -3.43 -18.81
CA LYS A 206 -22.43 -2.69 -18.83
C LYS A 206 -21.30 -3.60 -19.29
N THR A 207 -20.41 -3.07 -20.14
CA THR A 207 -19.19 -3.76 -20.58
C THR A 207 -18.45 -4.31 -19.36
N LYS A 208 -18.00 -5.57 -19.43
CA LYS A 208 -17.09 -6.15 -18.43
C LYS A 208 -16.03 -5.09 -18.13
N PRO A 209 -15.87 -4.63 -16.86
CA PRO A 209 -14.71 -3.82 -16.54
C PRO A 209 -13.50 -4.68 -16.87
N THR A 210 -12.71 -4.25 -17.85
CA THR A 210 -11.40 -4.80 -18.19
C THR A 210 -10.43 -4.45 -17.08
N THR A 211 -10.69 -4.98 -15.90
CA THR A 211 -9.77 -4.99 -14.78
C THR A 211 -10.11 -6.24 -14.00
N GLY A 212 -9.38 -7.32 -14.31
CA GLY A 212 -8.87 -8.10 -13.21
C GLY A 212 -8.19 -7.15 -12.23
N VAL A 213 -8.02 -7.57 -10.97
CA VAL A 213 -6.99 -6.97 -10.14
C VAL A 213 -5.66 -7.31 -10.81
N ILE A 214 -5.32 -6.56 -11.86
CA ILE A 214 -3.96 -6.42 -12.32
C ILE A 214 -3.33 -5.73 -11.13
N THR A 215 -2.41 -6.40 -10.46
CA THR A 215 -1.38 -5.74 -9.66
C THR A 215 -0.84 -4.62 -10.53
N GLY A 216 -1.39 -3.42 -10.35
CA GLY A 216 -1.25 -2.35 -11.32
C GLY A 216 0.23 -2.06 -11.49
N ALA A 217 0.67 -1.92 -12.74
CA ALA A 217 1.88 -1.19 -13.07
C ALA A 217 1.68 0.27 -12.64
N ARG A 218 1.76 0.54 -11.33
CA ARG A 218 1.56 1.87 -10.73
C ARG A 218 2.84 2.70 -10.78
N ASP A 219 3.59 2.58 -11.87
CA ASP A 219 4.92 3.19 -12.01
C ASP A 219 5.16 3.86 -13.37
N GLY A 220 4.10 4.33 -14.05
CA GLY A 220 4.25 5.13 -15.27
C GLY A 220 4.91 4.35 -16.42
N VAL A 221 4.63 3.05 -16.50
CA VAL A 221 5.06 2.16 -17.57
C VAL A 221 3.84 1.89 -18.45
N SER A 222 3.89 2.22 -19.74
CA SER A 222 2.83 1.82 -20.67
C SER A 222 2.80 0.30 -20.77
N ALA A 223 1.60 -0.27 -20.98
CA ALA A 223 1.41 -1.73 -21.09
C ALA A 223 2.38 -2.40 -22.08
N GLU A 224 2.79 -1.66 -23.12
CA GLU A 224 3.75 -2.10 -24.16
C GLU A 224 5.15 -2.45 -23.63
N SER A 225 5.56 -1.95 -22.46
CA SER A 225 6.89 -2.27 -21.89
C SER A 225 6.90 -3.57 -21.08
N ILE A 226 5.73 -4.14 -20.78
CA ILE A 226 5.60 -5.38 -19.99
C ILE A 226 5.72 -6.61 -20.90
N ASP A 227 5.33 -6.50 -22.17
CA ASP A 227 5.31 -7.62 -23.13
C ASP A 227 6.69 -8.00 -23.72
N ASN A 228 7.77 -7.30 -23.33
CA ASN A 228 9.13 -7.56 -23.83
C ASN A 228 10.13 -8.03 -22.75
N ILE A 229 9.65 -8.72 -21.71
CA ILE A 229 10.49 -9.52 -20.80
C ILE A 229 10.04 -10.98 -20.85
#